data_AF-A0A954D2Z0-F1
#
_entry.id   AF-A0A954D2Z0-F1
#
_cell.length_a   1.000
_cell.length_b   1.000
_cell.length_c   1.000
_cell.angle_alpha   90.00
_cell.angle_beta   90.00
_cell.angle_gamma   90.00
#
_symmetry.space_group_name_H-M   'P 1'
#
loop_
_entity.id
_entity.type
_entity.pdbx_description
1 polymer ?
#
loop_
_entity_poly.entity_id
_entity_poly.type
_entity_poly.pdbx_seq_one_letter_code
_entity_poly.pdbx_strand_id
1 'polypeptide(L)'
;MDLNDFWQESKQWLLGCAIGFLVFLIGYTVIDRLYNAKGRELHAAAASVQRRLVKDPMYQQQQQQQAQERFQELDRTLNSLREAMHFDLPERFDLKGKGDAELHWSSTYGAVRQALYRAANELNIDFPEDAFTWSAPTERDEIQRALVGASMVELAVQHLLAAHKTVTGKSYEALGLRAILDFKMDRRSRSRGRSKKPGERPTAEELVEETRVRFKFEADNATVHQFVENCRVGRPRLQVATLKITRGRRSGDPLTVTGELRTLRIKSLEEGS
;
A
#
# COMPACT_ATOMS: atom_id res chain seq x y z
N MET A 1 -12.65 65.14 63.69
CA MET A 1 -11.59 64.81 62.71
C MET A 1 -11.82 65.74 61.54
N ASP A 2 -10.96 66.74 61.38
CA ASP A 2 -11.19 67.83 60.44
C ASP A 2 -11.03 67.35 59.00
N LEU A 3 -11.97 67.74 58.12
CA LEU A 3 -11.91 67.46 56.68
C LEU A 3 -10.61 67.98 56.04
N ASN A 4 -9.93 68.92 56.68
CA ASN A 4 -8.70 69.51 56.20
C ASN A 4 -7.50 68.56 56.35
N ASP A 5 -7.46 67.72 57.38
CA ASP A 5 -6.38 66.74 57.58
C ASP A 5 -6.51 65.57 56.59
N PHE A 6 -7.75 65.09 56.37
CA PHE A 6 -8.02 64.04 55.38
C PHE A 6 -7.66 64.47 53.95
N TRP A 7 -7.84 65.76 53.65
CA TRP A 7 -7.47 66.35 52.37
C TRP A 7 -5.96 66.46 52.18
N GLN A 8 -5.20 66.78 53.23
CA GLN A 8 -3.74 66.82 53.12
C GLN A 8 -3.12 65.43 52.94
N GLU A 9 -3.65 64.42 53.65
CA GLU A 9 -3.17 63.04 53.54
C GLU A 9 -3.49 62.43 52.16
N SER A 10 -4.67 62.75 51.61
CA SER A 10 -5.09 62.28 50.27
C SER A 10 -4.33 62.92 49.10
N LYS A 11 -3.69 64.08 49.30
CA LYS A 11 -2.95 64.78 48.22
C LYS A 11 -1.73 64.01 47.74
N GLN A 12 -0.99 63.35 48.65
CA GLN A 12 0.18 62.56 48.26
C GLN A 12 -0.23 61.32 47.45
N TRP A 13 -1.35 60.69 47.82
CA TRP A 13 -1.91 59.56 47.07
C TRP A 13 -2.39 59.97 45.67
N LEU A 14 -3.14 61.08 45.56
CA LEU A 14 -3.59 61.64 44.28
C LEU A 14 -2.42 62.03 43.37
N LEU A 15 -1.36 62.61 43.94
CA LEU A 15 -0.15 62.94 43.18
C LEU A 15 0.55 61.68 42.65
N GLY A 16 0.61 60.62 43.46
CA GLY A 16 1.10 59.31 43.03
C GLY A 16 0.28 58.71 41.89
N CYS A 17 -1.06 58.78 41.98
CA CYS A 17 -1.96 58.34 40.91
C CYS A 17 -1.79 59.14 39.62
N ALA A 18 -1.62 60.47 39.72
CA ALA A 18 -1.41 61.33 38.56
C ALA A 18 -0.09 61.02 37.84
N ILE A 19 0.99 60.80 38.60
CA ILE A 19 2.29 60.42 38.03
C ILE A 19 2.20 59.02 37.38
N GLY A 20 1.58 58.05 38.05
CA GLY A 20 1.39 56.71 37.51
C GLY A 20 0.57 56.71 36.22
N PHE A 21 -0.50 57.51 36.16
CA PHE A 21 -1.32 57.68 34.95
C PHE A 21 -0.53 58.29 33.80
N LEU A 22 0.33 59.27 34.08
CA LEU A 22 1.16 59.92 33.07
C LEU A 22 2.21 58.96 32.49
N VAL A 23 2.85 58.14 33.34
CA VAL A 23 3.78 57.09 32.88
C VAL A 23 3.04 56.01 32.07
N PHE A 24 1.84 55.62 32.50
CA PHE A 24 1.00 54.66 31.77
C PHE A 24 0.63 55.16 30.38
N LEU A 25 0.24 56.43 30.24
CA LEU A 25 -0.10 57.03 28.94
C LEU A 25 1.10 57.05 27.98
N ILE A 26 2.30 57.35 28.49
CA ILE A 26 3.53 57.33 27.69
C ILE A 26 3.84 55.89 27.25
N GLY A 27 3.73 54.92 28.15
CA GLY A 27 3.90 53.50 27.82
C GLY A 27 2.92 53.03 26.75
N TYR A 28 1.64 53.36 26.92
CA TYR A 28 0.58 53.00 25.97
C TYR A 28 0.83 53.61 24.58
N THR A 29 1.22 54.89 24.50
CA THR A 29 1.50 55.54 23.21
C THR A 29 2.74 54.99 22.52
N VAL A 30 3.77 54.55 23.25
CA VAL A 30 4.96 53.93 22.66
C VAL A 30 4.64 52.53 22.11
N ILE A 31 3.90 51.72 22.86
CA ILE A 31 3.46 50.39 22.42
C ILE A 31 2.56 50.50 21.19
N ASP A 32 1.58 51.42 21.22
CA ASP A 32 0.66 51.64 20.11
C ASP A 32 1.42 52.03 18.83
N ARG A 33 2.44 52.90 18.95
CA ARG A 33 3.28 53.28 17.80
C ARG A 33 4.15 52.15 17.27
N LEU A 34 4.73 51.31 18.13
CA LEU A 34 5.60 50.20 17.71
C LEU A 34 4.82 49.03 17.10
N TYR A 35 3.65 48.71 17.65
CA TYR A 35 2.86 47.54 17.22
C TYR A 35 1.90 47.87 16.07
N ASN A 36 1.25 49.05 16.05
CA ASN A 36 0.35 49.40 14.94
C ASN A 36 1.08 49.81 13.67
N ALA A 37 2.35 50.22 13.73
CA ALA A 37 3.14 50.46 12.52
C ALA A 37 3.38 49.15 11.76
N LYS A 38 3.87 48.12 12.46
CA LYS A 38 4.13 46.80 11.87
C LYS A 38 2.84 46.06 11.47
N GLY A 39 1.78 46.17 12.27
CA GLY A 39 0.47 45.61 11.93
C GLY A 39 -0.12 46.21 10.65
N ARG A 40 -0.02 47.54 10.49
CA ARG A 40 -0.50 48.23 9.27
C ARG A 40 0.35 47.90 8.05
N GLU A 41 1.67 47.78 8.19
CA GLU A 41 2.54 47.34 7.09
C GLU A 41 2.23 45.91 6.64
N LEU A 42 2.02 44.98 7.58
CA LEU A 42 1.65 43.60 7.26
C LEU A 42 0.27 43.52 6.59
N HIS A 43 -0.72 44.27 7.08
CA HIS A 43 -2.03 44.34 6.44
C HIS A 43 -1.98 44.99 5.06
N ALA A 44 -1.18 46.05 4.87
CA ALA A 44 -0.99 46.68 3.57
C ALA A 44 -0.26 45.74 2.59
N ALA A 45 0.76 45.01 3.05
CA ALA A 45 1.47 44.01 2.26
C ALA A 45 0.52 42.87 1.85
N ALA A 46 -0.26 42.31 2.78
CA ALA A 46 -1.25 41.28 2.50
C ALA A 46 -2.33 41.75 1.52
N ALA A 47 -2.87 42.96 1.71
CA ALA A 47 -3.85 43.54 0.79
C ALA A 47 -3.25 43.78 -0.61
N SER A 48 -1.97 44.15 -0.71
CA SER A 48 -1.29 44.34 -1.99
C SER A 48 -1.06 43.01 -2.73
N VAL A 49 -0.69 41.95 -2.01
CA VAL A 49 -0.53 40.59 -2.56
C VAL A 49 -1.87 40.06 -3.04
N GLN A 50 -2.93 40.24 -2.25
CA GLN A 50 -4.28 39.81 -2.63
C GLN A 50 -4.82 40.57 -3.84
N ARG A 51 -4.59 41.90 -3.93
CA ARG A 51 -4.94 42.67 -5.13
C ARG A 51 -4.13 42.24 -6.35
N ARG A 52 -2.85 41.87 -6.19
CA ARG A 52 -2.02 41.33 -7.29
C ARG A 52 -2.54 39.96 -7.75
N LEU A 53 -2.91 39.07 -6.84
CA LEU A 53 -3.51 37.77 -7.16
C LEU A 53 -4.87 37.88 -7.88
N VAL A 54 -5.67 38.90 -7.53
CA VAL A 54 -6.96 39.16 -8.19
C VAL A 54 -6.79 39.82 -9.55
N LYS A 55 -5.80 40.70 -9.72
CA LYS A 55 -5.55 41.41 -10.99
C LYS A 55 -4.77 40.58 -12.01
N ASP A 56 -3.81 39.78 -11.55
CA ASP A 56 -3.06 38.84 -12.36
C ASP A 56 -3.44 37.43 -11.90
N PRO A 57 -4.49 36.81 -12.49
CA PRO A 57 -4.75 35.41 -12.25
C PRO A 57 -3.50 34.63 -12.66
N MET A 58 -2.76 34.12 -11.66
CA MET A 58 -1.49 33.42 -11.80
C MET A 58 -1.54 32.26 -12.82
N TYR A 59 -2.75 31.75 -13.07
CA TYR A 59 -3.04 30.82 -14.13
C TYR A 59 -4.13 31.41 -15.03
N GLN A 60 -3.81 31.56 -16.32
CA GLN A 60 -4.84 31.85 -17.32
C GLN A 60 -5.88 30.72 -17.31
N GLN A 61 -7.15 31.04 -17.59
CA GLN A 61 -8.24 30.05 -17.61
C GLN A 61 -7.90 28.81 -18.46
N GLN A 62 -7.15 29.02 -19.55
CA GLN A 62 -6.62 27.95 -20.40
C GLN A 62 -5.66 27.01 -19.67
N GLN A 63 -4.80 27.52 -18.79
CA GLN A 63 -3.88 26.70 -17.98
C GLN A 63 -4.65 25.90 -16.90
N GLN A 64 -5.72 26.46 -16.35
CA GLN A 64 -6.58 25.73 -15.42
C GLN A 64 -7.30 24.56 -16.11
N GLN A 65 -7.84 24.80 -17.31
CA GLN A 65 -8.47 23.75 -18.12
C GLN A 65 -7.46 22.65 -18.48
N GLN A 66 -6.27 23.02 -18.96
CA GLN A 66 -5.21 22.04 -19.25
C GLN A 66 -4.78 21.23 -18.01
N ALA A 67 -4.71 21.87 -16.84
CA ALA A 67 -4.39 21.17 -15.59
C ALA A 67 -5.50 20.19 -15.18
N GLN A 68 -6.76 20.57 -15.34
CA GLN A 68 -7.91 19.70 -15.06
C GLN A 68 -7.97 18.51 -16.02
N GLU A 69 -7.76 18.73 -17.32
CA GLU A 69 -7.70 17.66 -18.33
C GLU A 69 -6.57 16.67 -18.01
N ARG A 70 -5.36 17.16 -17.73
CA ARG A 70 -4.23 16.31 -17.31
C ARG A 70 -4.51 15.55 -16.02
N PHE A 71 -5.17 16.19 -15.05
CA PHE A 71 -5.56 15.52 -13.81
C PHE A 71 -6.54 14.37 -14.07
N GLN A 72 -7.56 14.59 -14.91
CA GLN A 72 -8.52 13.54 -15.28
C GLN A 72 -7.86 12.41 -16.08
N GLU A 73 -6.93 12.72 -16.98
CA GLU A 73 -6.16 11.72 -17.73
C GLU A 73 -5.27 10.88 -16.80
N LEU A 74 -4.58 11.53 -15.86
CA LEU A 74 -3.79 10.84 -14.83
C LEU A 74 -4.68 9.95 -13.96
N ASP A 75 -5.86 10.42 -13.56
CA ASP A 75 -6.77 9.63 -12.73
C ASP A 75 -7.30 8.40 -13.49
N ARG A 76 -7.68 8.54 -14.76
CA ARG A 76 -8.06 7.40 -15.62
C ARG A 76 -6.91 6.41 -15.80
N THR A 77 -5.70 6.92 -16.00
CA THR A 77 -4.49 6.08 -16.15
C THR A 77 -4.19 5.35 -14.85
N LEU A 78 -4.28 6.03 -13.70
CA LEU A 78 -4.09 5.43 -12.38
C LEU A 78 -5.16 4.39 -12.07
N ASN A 79 -6.43 4.65 -12.38
CA ASN A 79 -7.52 3.69 -12.17
C ASN A 79 -7.36 2.46 -13.07
N SER A 80 -7.00 2.63 -14.35
CA SER A 80 -6.73 1.49 -15.23
C SER A 80 -5.49 0.69 -14.80
N LEU A 81 -4.42 1.35 -14.31
CA LEU A 81 -3.27 0.68 -13.73
C LEU A 81 -3.62 -0.02 -12.42
N ARG A 82 -4.48 0.57 -11.58
CA ARG A 82 -4.97 -0.03 -10.35
C ARG A 82 -5.78 -1.29 -10.67
N GLU A 83 -6.75 -1.22 -11.57
CA GLU A 83 -7.51 -2.38 -12.04
C GLU A 83 -6.60 -3.45 -12.67
N ALA A 84 -5.56 -3.02 -13.41
CA ALA A 84 -4.61 -3.93 -14.03
C ALA A 84 -3.65 -4.62 -13.04
N MET A 85 -3.41 -4.02 -11.87
CA MET A 85 -2.49 -4.53 -10.84
C MET A 85 -3.21 -5.10 -9.62
N HIS A 86 -4.52 -4.84 -9.46
CA HIS A 86 -5.25 -5.27 -8.29
C HIS A 86 -5.43 -6.78 -8.32
N PHE A 87 -4.93 -7.42 -7.27
CA PHE A 87 -5.20 -8.82 -7.02
C PHE A 87 -6.51 -8.94 -6.26
N ASP A 88 -7.56 -9.32 -7.00
CA ASP A 88 -8.87 -9.65 -6.44
C ASP A 88 -8.74 -10.92 -5.60
N LEU A 89 -8.69 -10.74 -4.28
CA LEU A 89 -8.63 -11.84 -3.33
C LEU A 89 -10.01 -12.52 -3.27
N PRO A 90 -10.12 -13.82 -3.57
CA PRO A 90 -11.40 -14.52 -3.45
C PRO A 90 -11.91 -14.46 -2.00
N GLU A 91 -13.22 -14.32 -1.81
CA GLU A 91 -13.84 -14.08 -0.48
C GLU A 91 -13.44 -15.12 0.58
N ARG A 92 -13.23 -16.39 0.18
CA ARG A 92 -12.78 -17.45 1.09
C ARG A 92 -11.41 -17.21 1.71
N PHE A 93 -10.59 -16.35 1.10
CA PHE A 93 -9.28 -15.97 1.62
C PHE A 93 -9.30 -14.63 2.37
N ASP A 94 -10.45 -13.96 2.47
CA ASP A 94 -10.59 -12.74 3.24
C ASP A 94 -11.08 -13.02 4.66
N LEU A 95 -10.45 -12.40 5.66
CA LEU A 95 -10.84 -12.51 7.07
C LEU A 95 -11.95 -11.52 7.46
N LYS A 96 -12.32 -10.58 6.60
CA LYS A 96 -13.35 -9.59 6.92
C LYS A 96 -14.69 -10.29 7.21
N GLY A 97 -15.23 -10.05 8.39
CA GLY A 97 -16.47 -10.68 8.86
C GLY A 97 -16.38 -12.17 9.19
N LYS A 98 -15.19 -12.79 9.10
CA LYS A 98 -14.97 -14.17 9.54
C LYS A 98 -14.63 -14.19 11.04
N GLY A 99 -15.02 -15.27 11.72
CA GLY A 99 -14.88 -15.45 13.17
C GLY A 99 -13.43 -15.69 13.60
N ASP A 100 -13.16 -16.86 14.17
CA ASP A 100 -11.80 -17.25 14.55
C ASP A 100 -10.88 -17.35 13.31
N ALA A 101 -9.88 -16.49 13.26
CA ALA A 101 -8.95 -16.39 12.15
C ALA A 101 -8.07 -17.64 12.01
N GLU A 102 -7.68 -18.28 13.11
CA GLU A 102 -6.84 -19.47 13.09
C GLU A 102 -7.62 -20.69 12.55
N LEU A 103 -8.87 -20.84 12.98
CA LEU A 103 -9.77 -21.86 12.47
C LEU A 103 -10.07 -21.64 10.97
N HIS A 104 -10.31 -20.39 10.56
CA HIS A 104 -10.54 -20.05 9.15
C HIS A 104 -9.31 -20.34 8.28
N TRP A 105 -8.11 -20.02 8.77
CA TRP A 105 -6.86 -20.35 8.10
C TRP A 105 -6.64 -21.85 7.95
N SER A 106 -6.72 -22.61 9.05
CA SER A 106 -6.44 -24.05 9.04
C SER A 106 -7.39 -24.81 8.11
N SER A 107 -8.68 -24.46 8.14
CA SER A 107 -9.67 -25.04 7.22
C SER A 107 -9.43 -24.65 5.76
N THR A 108 -9.20 -23.37 5.47
CA THR A 108 -8.94 -22.89 4.10
C THR A 108 -7.65 -23.49 3.53
N TYR A 109 -6.57 -23.51 4.31
CA TYR A 109 -5.30 -24.10 3.93
C TYR A 109 -5.43 -25.59 3.63
N GLY A 110 -6.11 -26.34 4.52
CA GLY A 110 -6.36 -27.76 4.32
C GLY A 110 -7.16 -28.05 3.05
N ALA A 111 -8.21 -27.27 2.80
CA ALA A 111 -9.04 -27.39 1.60
C ALA A 111 -8.26 -27.11 0.31
N VAL A 112 -7.47 -26.03 0.28
CA VAL A 112 -6.60 -25.69 -0.87
C VAL A 112 -5.59 -26.81 -1.11
N ARG A 113 -4.90 -27.24 -0.06
CA ARG A 113 -3.90 -28.30 -0.13
C ARG A 113 -4.51 -29.57 -0.75
N GLN A 114 -5.63 -30.05 -0.21
CA GLN A 114 -6.31 -31.24 -0.71
C GLN A 114 -6.78 -31.09 -2.17
N ALA A 115 -7.31 -29.93 -2.54
CA ALA A 115 -7.74 -29.65 -3.90
C ALA A 115 -6.56 -29.68 -4.89
N LEU A 116 -5.41 -29.12 -4.52
CA LEU A 116 -4.20 -29.13 -5.35
C LEU A 116 -3.64 -30.55 -5.52
N TYR A 117 -3.57 -31.35 -4.45
CA TYR A 117 -3.17 -32.77 -4.56
C TYR A 117 -4.07 -33.54 -5.51
N ARG A 118 -5.39 -33.36 -5.37
CA ARG A 118 -6.36 -34.04 -6.24
C ARG A 118 -6.16 -33.63 -7.70
N ALA A 119 -6.07 -32.34 -7.98
CA ALA A 119 -5.90 -31.83 -9.34
C ALA A 119 -4.58 -32.25 -10.00
N ALA A 120 -3.49 -32.33 -9.22
CA ALA A 120 -2.20 -32.83 -9.71
C ALA A 120 -2.26 -34.35 -10.00
N ASN A 121 -2.87 -35.12 -9.09
CA ASN A 121 -3.00 -36.57 -9.25
C ASN A 121 -3.89 -36.96 -10.44
N GLU A 122 -4.98 -36.22 -10.69
CA GLU A 122 -5.83 -36.40 -11.88
C GLU A 122 -5.06 -36.28 -13.20
N LEU A 123 -3.94 -35.55 -13.20
CA LEU A 123 -3.09 -35.32 -14.36
C LEU A 123 -1.76 -36.10 -14.30
N ASN A 124 -1.61 -37.00 -13.33
CA ASN A 124 -0.39 -37.77 -13.07
C ASN A 124 0.87 -36.89 -12.90
N ILE A 125 0.72 -35.71 -12.29
CA ILE A 125 1.82 -34.80 -11.98
C ILE A 125 2.33 -35.09 -10.57
N ASP A 126 3.64 -35.25 -10.43
CA ASP A 126 4.27 -35.45 -9.12
C ASP A 126 4.17 -34.16 -8.29
N PHE A 127 3.53 -34.25 -7.13
CA PHE A 127 3.31 -33.14 -6.21
C PHE A 127 3.65 -33.65 -4.79
N PRO A 128 4.90 -33.50 -4.34
CA PRO A 128 5.35 -33.98 -3.04
C PRO A 128 4.54 -33.41 -1.87
N GLU A 129 4.50 -34.14 -0.76
CA GLU A 129 3.72 -33.72 0.41
C GLU A 129 4.23 -32.39 1.02
N ASP A 130 5.54 -32.16 0.91
CA ASP A 130 6.28 -31.03 1.45
C ASP A 130 6.42 -29.85 0.47
N ALA A 131 5.99 -30.02 -0.79
CA ALA A 131 6.01 -28.96 -1.81
C ALA A 131 5.14 -27.77 -1.41
N PHE A 132 4.18 -27.97 -0.52
CA PHE A 132 3.36 -26.91 0.07
C PHE A 132 3.45 -26.96 1.59
N THR A 133 4.47 -26.29 2.14
CA THR A 133 4.72 -26.19 3.57
C THR A 133 4.62 -24.76 4.07
N TRP A 134 3.75 -24.55 5.05
CA TRP A 134 3.53 -23.27 5.69
C TRP A 134 3.72 -23.36 7.19
N SER A 135 4.33 -22.33 7.77
CA SER A 135 4.45 -22.21 9.22
C SER A 135 3.21 -21.53 9.77
N ALA A 136 2.56 -22.15 10.76
CA ALA A 136 1.31 -21.66 11.32
C ALA A 136 1.46 -20.18 11.77
N PRO A 137 0.77 -19.23 11.10
CA PRO A 137 0.73 -17.83 11.52
C PRO A 137 -0.11 -17.70 12.79
N THR A 138 0.27 -16.81 13.70
CA THR A 138 -0.43 -16.61 14.99
C THR A 138 -1.12 -15.26 15.09
N GLU A 139 -0.57 -14.22 14.48
CA GLU A 139 -1.19 -12.89 14.47
C GLU A 139 -2.23 -12.77 13.35
N ARG A 140 -3.37 -12.11 13.60
CA ARG A 140 -4.44 -11.92 12.60
C ARG A 140 -3.94 -11.36 11.26
N ASP A 141 -3.05 -10.37 11.29
CA ASP A 141 -2.46 -9.79 10.08
C ASP A 141 -1.51 -10.76 9.37
N GLU A 142 -0.79 -11.59 10.13
CA GLU A 142 0.02 -12.67 9.56
C GLU A 142 -0.87 -13.75 8.92
N ILE A 143 -2.00 -14.07 9.55
CA ILE A 143 -3.00 -14.99 9.01
C ILE A 143 -3.57 -14.45 7.69
N GLN A 144 -3.95 -13.16 7.64
CA GLN A 144 -4.44 -12.55 6.40
C GLN A 144 -3.41 -12.63 5.28
N ARG A 145 -2.13 -12.31 5.57
CA ARG A 145 -1.03 -12.46 4.60
C ARG A 145 -0.87 -13.91 4.16
N ALA A 146 -1.00 -14.85 5.09
CA ALA A 146 -0.89 -16.26 4.79
C ALA A 146 -2.00 -16.72 3.84
N LEU A 147 -3.24 -16.28 4.07
CA LEU A 147 -4.37 -16.53 3.17
C LEU A 147 -4.16 -15.94 1.79
N VAL A 148 -3.64 -14.71 1.69
CA VAL A 148 -3.29 -14.09 0.40
C VAL A 148 -2.25 -14.94 -0.32
N GLY A 149 -1.16 -15.32 0.33
CA GLY A 149 -0.15 -16.15 -0.31
C GLY A 149 -0.66 -17.56 -0.66
N ALA A 150 -1.56 -18.15 0.14
CA ALA A 150 -2.21 -19.42 -0.19
C ALA A 150 -3.08 -19.29 -1.45
N SER A 151 -3.82 -18.19 -1.60
CA SER A 151 -4.58 -17.90 -2.82
C SER A 151 -3.68 -17.74 -4.04
N MET A 152 -2.52 -17.09 -3.89
CA MET A 152 -1.53 -16.96 -4.97
C MET A 152 -0.98 -18.33 -5.39
N VAL A 153 -0.65 -19.20 -4.42
CA VAL A 153 -0.16 -20.55 -4.72
C VAL A 153 -1.24 -21.35 -5.45
N GLU A 154 -2.47 -21.30 -4.98
CA GLU A 154 -3.58 -21.99 -5.64
C GLU A 154 -3.73 -21.55 -7.10
N LEU A 155 -3.77 -20.24 -7.35
CA LEU A 155 -3.89 -19.69 -8.70
C LEU A 155 -2.69 -20.01 -9.57
N ALA A 156 -1.48 -19.94 -9.02
CA ALA A 156 -0.26 -20.28 -9.75
C ALA A 156 -0.27 -21.75 -10.20
N VAL A 157 -0.67 -22.66 -9.30
CA VAL A 157 -0.79 -24.07 -9.63
C VAL A 157 -1.91 -24.27 -10.65
N GLN A 158 -3.09 -23.65 -10.49
CA GLN A 158 -4.16 -23.72 -11.48
C GLN A 158 -3.72 -23.24 -12.88
N HIS A 159 -2.98 -22.13 -12.96
CA HIS A 159 -2.41 -21.64 -14.23
C HIS A 159 -1.39 -22.61 -14.83
N LEU A 160 -0.59 -23.26 -13.98
CA LEU A 160 0.39 -24.26 -14.40
C LEU A 160 -0.27 -25.55 -14.91
N LEU A 161 -1.32 -26.03 -14.23
CA LEU A 161 -2.12 -27.17 -14.67
C LEU A 161 -2.90 -26.85 -15.96
N ALA A 162 -3.43 -25.64 -16.10
CA ALA A 162 -4.05 -25.17 -17.34
C ALA A 162 -3.04 -25.06 -18.50
N ALA A 163 -1.80 -24.65 -18.20
CA ALA A 163 -0.72 -24.64 -19.18
C ALA A 163 -0.37 -26.06 -19.65
N HIS A 164 -0.24 -27.01 -18.71
CA HIS A 164 -0.06 -28.42 -19.03
C HIS A 164 -1.14 -28.92 -19.99
N LYS A 165 -2.42 -28.77 -19.63
CA LYS A 165 -3.56 -29.22 -20.46
C LYS A 165 -3.56 -28.61 -21.86
N THR A 166 -3.23 -27.33 -21.95
CA THR A 166 -3.19 -26.61 -23.23
C THR A 166 -2.09 -27.14 -24.15
N VAL A 167 -0.93 -27.46 -23.58
CA VAL A 167 0.23 -27.92 -24.34
C VAL A 167 0.07 -29.39 -24.75
N THR A 168 -0.31 -30.27 -23.83
CA THR A 168 -0.54 -31.70 -24.13
C THR A 168 -1.74 -31.91 -25.05
N GLY A 169 -2.74 -31.01 -25.02
CA GLY A 169 -3.85 -31.02 -25.97
C GLY A 169 -3.48 -30.59 -27.40
N LYS A 170 -2.38 -29.84 -27.59
CA LYS A 170 -1.91 -29.38 -28.91
C LYS A 170 -0.91 -30.33 -29.56
N SER A 171 -0.11 -31.03 -28.76
CA SER A 171 0.90 -31.98 -29.25
C SER A 171 0.96 -33.21 -28.36
N TYR A 172 0.78 -34.38 -28.98
CA TYR A 172 0.89 -35.67 -28.29
C TYR A 172 2.33 -35.97 -27.83
N GLU A 173 3.33 -35.33 -28.46
CA GLU A 173 4.75 -35.51 -28.11
C GLU A 173 5.20 -34.56 -26.99
N ALA A 174 4.37 -33.60 -26.59
CA ALA A 174 4.74 -32.68 -25.52
C ALA A 174 4.74 -33.39 -24.17
N LEU A 175 5.84 -33.29 -23.44
CA LEU A 175 5.98 -33.86 -22.10
C LEU A 175 5.07 -33.16 -21.09
N GLY A 176 4.78 -31.87 -21.29
CA GLY A 176 3.96 -31.07 -20.40
C GLY A 176 4.68 -30.73 -19.08
N LEU A 177 3.87 -30.47 -18.04
CA LEU A 177 4.31 -30.43 -16.65
C LEU A 177 4.52 -31.84 -16.10
N ARG A 178 5.67 -32.08 -15.46
CA ARG A 178 6.02 -33.37 -14.86
C ARG A 178 5.90 -33.37 -13.34
N ALA A 179 6.47 -32.35 -12.68
CA ALA A 179 6.52 -32.28 -11.22
C ALA A 179 6.41 -30.85 -10.74
N ILE A 180 5.74 -30.65 -9.60
CA ILE A 180 5.71 -29.40 -8.85
C ILE A 180 6.50 -29.64 -7.58
N LEU A 181 7.72 -29.10 -7.52
CA LEU A 181 8.70 -29.45 -6.50
C LEU A 181 8.57 -28.59 -5.24
N ASP A 182 8.23 -27.32 -5.37
CA ASP A 182 8.20 -26.39 -4.23
C ASP A 182 7.32 -25.16 -4.52
N PHE A 183 6.51 -24.76 -3.55
CA PHE A 183 5.80 -23.49 -3.50
C PHE A 183 5.87 -22.95 -2.06
N LYS A 184 6.68 -21.90 -1.85
CA LYS A 184 6.95 -21.32 -0.53
C LYS A 184 6.70 -19.83 -0.52
N MET A 185 5.90 -19.36 0.43
CA MET A 185 5.80 -17.92 0.68
C MET A 185 7.14 -17.42 1.26
N ASP A 186 7.64 -16.32 0.70
CA ASP A 186 8.79 -15.64 1.29
C ASP A 186 8.33 -14.87 2.53
N ARG A 187 8.73 -15.35 3.71
CA ARG A 187 8.59 -14.60 4.96
C ARG A 187 9.67 -13.53 4.98
N ARG A 188 9.54 -12.48 4.18
CA ARG A 188 10.38 -11.31 4.42
C ARG A 188 10.06 -10.80 5.82
N SER A 189 11.11 -10.83 6.65
CA SER A 189 11.18 -10.15 7.93
C SER A 189 10.54 -8.78 7.76
N ARG A 190 9.54 -8.48 8.60
CA ARG A 190 8.98 -7.14 8.77
C ARG A 190 10.14 -6.16 8.62
N SER A 191 10.12 -5.31 7.59
CA SER A 191 11.01 -4.15 7.57
C SER A 191 10.79 -3.51 8.93
N ARG A 192 11.81 -3.54 9.81
CA ARG A 192 11.68 -3.10 11.20
C ARG A 192 11.12 -1.71 11.13
N GLY A 193 9.83 -1.59 11.46
CA GLY A 193 9.08 -0.37 11.23
C GLY A 193 9.83 0.76 11.89
N ARG A 194 10.35 1.68 11.10
CA ARG A 194 10.85 2.94 11.62
C ARG A 194 9.66 3.57 12.35
N SER A 195 9.80 3.80 13.65
CA SER A 195 8.73 4.43 14.43
C SER A 195 8.34 5.74 13.76
N LYS A 196 7.11 5.80 13.24
CA LYS A 196 6.60 6.99 12.53
C LYS A 196 6.58 8.17 13.50
N LYS A 197 7.00 9.34 13.01
CA LYS A 197 6.78 10.57 13.77
C LYS A 197 5.29 10.94 13.70
N PRO A 198 4.70 11.45 14.79
CA PRO A 198 3.34 11.99 14.76
C PRO A 198 3.18 13.00 13.61
N GLY A 199 2.19 12.78 12.74
CA GLY A 199 1.89 13.67 11.59
C GLY A 199 2.58 13.30 10.26
N GLU A 200 3.43 12.27 10.23
CA GLU A 200 4.05 11.81 8.98
C GLU A 200 3.03 11.05 8.11
N ARG A 201 2.82 11.51 6.87
CA ARG A 201 1.92 10.84 5.92
C ARG A 201 2.49 9.46 5.54
N PRO A 202 1.65 8.43 5.42
CA PRO A 202 2.12 7.12 5.03
C PRO A 202 2.76 7.17 3.64
N THR A 203 3.91 6.51 3.48
CA THR A 203 4.56 6.39 2.18
C THR A 203 3.80 5.39 1.31
N ALA A 204 3.97 5.47 -0.01
CA ALA A 204 3.32 4.53 -0.94
C ALA A 204 3.66 3.05 -0.60
N GLU A 205 4.88 2.79 -0.13
CA GLU A 205 5.33 1.46 0.29
C GLU A 205 4.56 0.92 1.51
N GLU A 206 4.05 1.79 2.38
CA GLU A 206 3.27 1.39 3.55
C GLU A 206 1.81 1.10 3.23
N LEU A 207 1.30 1.70 2.14
CA LEU A 207 -0.03 1.47 1.62
C LEU A 207 -0.11 0.20 0.76
N VAL A 208 1.03 -0.35 0.36
CA VAL A 208 1.10 -1.53 -0.50
C VAL A 208 1.68 -2.70 0.27
N GLU A 209 0.88 -3.74 0.41
CA GLU A 209 1.32 -5.04 0.91
C GLU A 209 1.77 -5.91 -0.26
N GLU A 210 3.08 -6.12 -0.35
CA GLU A 210 3.66 -7.05 -1.32
C GLU A 210 3.70 -8.46 -0.73
N THR A 211 3.09 -9.42 -1.42
CA THR A 211 3.21 -10.85 -1.09
C THR A 211 4.02 -11.57 -2.16
N ARG A 212 4.94 -12.43 -1.73
CA ARG A 212 5.90 -13.12 -2.59
C ARG A 212 5.80 -14.62 -2.41
N VAL A 213 5.75 -15.35 -3.51
CA VAL A 213 5.72 -16.82 -3.53
C VAL A 213 6.84 -17.32 -4.41
N ARG A 214 7.79 -18.03 -3.82
CA ARG A 214 8.82 -18.76 -4.56
C ARG A 214 8.24 -20.07 -5.07
N PHE A 215 8.60 -20.44 -6.29
CA PHE A 215 8.15 -21.68 -6.89
C PHE A 215 9.30 -22.44 -7.53
N LYS A 216 9.15 -23.76 -7.61
CA LYS A 216 10.02 -24.68 -8.33
C LYS A 216 9.18 -25.79 -8.95
N PHE A 217 9.37 -26.04 -10.25
CA PHE A 217 8.69 -27.14 -10.96
C PHE A 217 9.54 -27.66 -12.13
N GLU A 218 9.14 -28.80 -12.68
CA GLU A 218 9.77 -29.44 -13.84
C GLU A 218 8.77 -29.56 -14.98
N ALA A 219 9.08 -28.95 -16.13
CA ALA A 219 8.21 -28.96 -17.31
C ALA A 219 8.99 -28.84 -18.61
N ASP A 220 8.34 -29.10 -19.74
CA ASP A 220 8.88 -28.74 -21.06
C ASP A 220 8.83 -27.23 -21.34
N ASN A 221 9.58 -26.79 -22.35
CA ASN A 221 9.68 -25.37 -22.69
C ASN A 221 8.31 -24.74 -23.06
N ALA A 222 7.46 -25.49 -23.77
CA ALA A 222 6.15 -25.02 -24.20
C ALA A 222 5.23 -24.72 -23.00
N THR A 223 5.23 -25.60 -21.99
CA THR A 223 4.44 -25.43 -20.77
C THR A 223 4.94 -24.24 -19.95
N VAL A 224 6.25 -24.02 -19.88
CA VAL A 224 6.83 -22.86 -19.20
C VAL A 224 6.37 -21.55 -19.85
N HIS A 225 6.44 -21.45 -21.17
CA HIS A 225 5.94 -20.29 -21.90
C HIS A 225 4.45 -20.07 -21.67
N GLN A 226 3.64 -21.12 -21.78
CA GLN A 226 2.20 -21.04 -21.56
C GLN A 226 1.86 -20.65 -20.11
N PHE A 227 2.63 -21.11 -19.12
CA PHE A 227 2.47 -20.74 -17.72
C PHE A 227 2.71 -19.24 -17.49
N VAL A 228 3.78 -18.69 -18.05
CA VAL A 228 4.08 -17.25 -17.96
C VAL A 228 2.98 -16.42 -18.62
N GLU A 229 2.48 -16.86 -19.77
CA GLU A 229 1.36 -16.21 -20.45
C GLU A 229 0.06 -16.30 -19.62
N ASN A 230 -0.24 -17.45 -19.03
CA ASN A 230 -1.39 -17.62 -18.15
C ASN A 230 -1.30 -16.70 -16.92
N CYS A 231 -0.11 -16.50 -16.34
CA CYS A 231 0.09 -15.56 -15.23
C CYS A 231 -0.13 -14.09 -15.66
N ARG A 232 0.25 -13.74 -16.90
CA ARG A 232 0.12 -12.39 -17.47
C ARG A 232 -1.32 -12.03 -17.83
N VAL A 233 -2.04 -12.97 -18.45
CA VAL A 233 -3.39 -12.76 -19.01
C VAL A 233 -4.48 -13.18 -18.02
N GLY A 234 -4.19 -14.13 -17.15
CA GLY A 234 -5.11 -14.67 -16.15
C GLY A 234 -5.62 -13.62 -15.19
N ARG A 235 -6.82 -13.85 -14.66
CA ARG A 235 -7.41 -13.04 -13.59
C ARG A 235 -7.63 -13.91 -12.35
N PRO A 236 -7.14 -13.50 -11.17
CA PRO A 236 -6.30 -12.31 -10.95
C PRO A 236 -4.88 -12.51 -11.52
N ARG A 237 -4.21 -11.40 -11.88
CA ARG A 237 -2.88 -11.44 -12.51
C ARG A 237 -1.81 -11.77 -11.48
N LEU A 238 -0.85 -12.61 -11.88
CA LEU A 238 0.33 -12.93 -11.08
C LEU A 238 1.57 -12.40 -11.79
N GLN A 239 2.35 -11.56 -11.11
CA GLN A 239 3.58 -11.02 -11.69
C GLN A 239 4.74 -12.00 -11.45
N VAL A 240 5.31 -12.55 -12.52
CA VAL A 240 6.55 -13.33 -12.45
C VAL A 240 7.72 -12.36 -12.29
N ALA A 241 8.27 -12.26 -11.08
CA ALA A 241 9.33 -11.32 -10.74
C ALA A 241 10.72 -11.84 -11.09
N THR A 242 10.94 -13.13 -10.87
CA THR A 242 12.18 -13.81 -11.29
C THR A 242 11.83 -15.16 -11.91
N LEU A 243 12.59 -15.53 -12.94
CA LEU A 243 12.44 -16.82 -13.61
C LEU A 243 13.83 -17.31 -14.03
N LYS A 244 14.26 -18.43 -13.45
CA LYS A 244 15.50 -19.12 -13.77
C LYS A 244 15.17 -20.52 -14.27
N ILE A 245 15.58 -20.80 -15.50
CA ILE A 245 15.35 -22.07 -16.18
C ILE A 245 16.68 -22.82 -16.25
N THR A 246 16.73 -24.01 -15.69
CA THR A 246 17.89 -24.91 -15.74
C THR A 246 17.56 -26.08 -16.65
N ARG A 247 18.36 -26.26 -17.71
CA ARG A 247 18.18 -27.40 -18.63
C ARG A 247 18.66 -28.69 -17.96
N GLY A 248 17.97 -29.79 -18.23
CA GLY A 248 18.40 -31.13 -17.83
C GLY A 248 19.70 -31.55 -18.53
N ARG A 249 20.23 -32.72 -18.16
CA ARG A 249 21.54 -33.20 -18.63
C ARG A 249 21.48 -33.78 -20.03
N ARG A 250 20.32 -34.29 -20.44
CA ARG A 250 20.10 -34.94 -21.73
C ARG A 250 19.07 -34.17 -22.55
N SER A 251 19.14 -34.33 -23.87
CA SER A 251 18.10 -33.84 -24.76
C SER A 251 16.78 -34.52 -24.40
N GLY A 252 15.72 -33.74 -24.22
CA GLY A 252 14.40 -34.24 -23.79
C GLY A 252 14.21 -34.33 -22.27
N ASP A 253 15.23 -34.09 -21.45
CA ASP A 253 15.02 -33.94 -20.01
C ASP A 253 14.14 -32.71 -19.73
N PRO A 254 13.22 -32.77 -18.74
CA PRO A 254 12.41 -31.62 -18.37
C PRO A 254 13.29 -30.47 -17.86
N LEU A 255 12.82 -29.25 -18.06
CA LEU A 255 13.46 -28.05 -17.55
C LEU A 255 13.09 -27.88 -16.08
N THR A 256 14.09 -27.70 -15.21
CA THR A 256 13.83 -27.27 -13.84
C THR A 256 13.68 -25.76 -13.82
N VAL A 257 12.48 -25.30 -13.51
CA VAL A 257 12.15 -23.88 -13.41
C VAL A 257 12.11 -23.49 -11.95
N THR A 258 12.76 -22.38 -11.62
CA THR A 258 12.73 -21.73 -10.30
C THR A 258 12.39 -20.26 -10.47
N GLY A 259 11.58 -19.70 -9.59
CA GLY A 259 11.20 -18.30 -9.71
C GLY A 259 10.48 -17.74 -8.50
N GLU A 260 10.03 -16.51 -8.64
CA GLU A 260 9.27 -15.76 -7.63
C GLU A 260 8.07 -15.09 -8.30
N LEU A 261 6.89 -15.31 -7.72
CA LEU A 261 5.66 -14.60 -8.04
C LEU A 261 5.48 -13.46 -7.04
N ARG A 262 4.95 -12.34 -7.52
CA ARG A 262 4.61 -11.16 -6.73
C ARG A 262 3.16 -10.79 -6.96
N THR A 263 2.55 -10.30 -5.88
CA THR A 263 1.29 -9.58 -5.93
C THR A 263 1.40 -8.33 -5.06
N LEU A 264 0.67 -7.30 -5.45
CA LEU A 264 0.55 -6.06 -4.71
C LEU A 264 -0.90 -5.90 -4.28
N ARG A 265 -1.11 -5.79 -2.97
CA ARG A 265 -2.41 -5.45 -2.39
C ARG A 265 -2.34 -4.04 -1.85
N ILE A 266 -3.24 -3.17 -2.29
CA ILE A 266 -3.38 -1.84 -1.70
C ILE A 266 -4.22 -2.01 -0.42
N LYS A 267 -3.68 -1.60 0.72
CA LYS A 267 -4.45 -1.56 1.98
C LYS A 267 -5.52 -0.48 1.85
N SER A 268 -6.78 -0.84 2.12
CA SER A 268 -7.87 0.13 2.17
C SER A 268 -7.57 1.16 3.27
N LEU A 269 -7.54 2.44 2.91
CA LEU A 269 -7.32 3.57 3.85
C LEU A 269 -8.43 3.69 4.91
N GLU A 270 -9.52 2.95 4.76
CA GLU A 270 -10.71 3.04 5.61
C GLU A 270 -10.56 2.46 7.02
N GLU A 271 -9.48 1.73 7.32
CA GLU A 271 -9.26 1.15 8.66
C GLU A 271 -8.64 2.15 9.66
N GLY A 272 -8.54 3.44 9.31
CA GLY A 272 -7.91 4.48 10.12
C GLY A 272 -8.82 5.62 10.61
N SER A 273 -10.14 5.51 10.42
CA SER A 273 -11.12 6.51 10.90
C SER A 273 -11.96 5.97 12.05
#